data_AF-X1GX15-F1
#
_entry.id   AF-X1GX15-F1
#
_cell.length_a   1.000
_cell.length_b   1.000
_cell.length_c   1.000
_cell.angle_alpha   90.00
_cell.angle_beta   90.00
_cell.angle_gamma   90.00
#
_symmetry.space_group_name_H-M   'P 1'
#
loop_
_entity.id
_entity.type
_entity.pdbx_description
1 polymer ?
#
loop_
_entity_poly.entity_id
_entity_poly.type
_entity_poly.pdbx_seq_one_letter_code
_entity_poly.pdbx_strand_id
1 'polypeptide(L)' 'DLFEGRKKILKQIRVIGITSLIKYLFGRLSIDEIEVKASKIIKAKGKAIVYSGVEVGIDVDKKVDLVLVEDVLCRRRER' A
#
# COMPACT_ATOMS: atom_id res chain seq x y z
N ASP A 1 7.76 0.72 16.32
CA ASP A 1 8.49 -0.43 15.74
C ASP A 1 8.38 -0.66 14.23
N LEU A 2 7.20 -0.95 13.65
CA LEU A 2 7.06 -1.17 12.19
C LEU A 2 7.40 0.10 11.39
N PHE A 3 6.82 1.24 11.79
CA PHE A 3 6.99 2.52 11.11
C PHE A 3 8.38 3.15 11.33
N GLU A 4 8.94 3.04 12.53
CA GLU A 4 10.31 3.48 12.85
C GLU A 4 11.37 2.70 12.06
N GLY A 5 11.08 1.43 11.77
CA GLY A 5 11.94 0.54 11.01
C GLY A 5 11.71 0.55 9.51
N ARG A 6 10.99 1.53 8.93
CA ARG A 6 10.59 1.52 7.51
C ARG A 6 11.76 1.27 6.54
N LYS A 7 12.92 1.83 6.84
CA LYS A 7 14.15 1.67 6.03
C LYS A 7 14.96 0.40 6.36
N LYS A 8 14.58 -0.36 7.40
CA LYS A 8 15.28 -1.57 7.87
C LYS A 8 14.59 -2.82 7.32
N ILE A 9 14.95 -3.20 6.09
CA ILE A 9 14.32 -4.30 5.33
C ILE A 9 14.26 -5.61 6.13
N LEU A 10 15.37 -6.02 6.77
CA LEU A 10 15.39 -7.26 7.57
C LEU A 10 14.42 -7.22 8.77
N LYS A 11 14.25 -6.03 9.39
CA LYS A 11 13.28 -5.83 10.47
C LYS A 11 11.85 -5.96 9.93
N GLN A 12 11.58 -5.43 8.74
CA GLN A 12 10.27 -5.57 8.08
C GLN A 12 9.96 -7.03 7.77
N ILE A 13 10.90 -7.78 7.21
CA ILE A 13 10.73 -9.22 6.91
C ILE A 13 10.44 -10.01 8.19
N ARG A 14 11.11 -9.68 9.31
CA ARG A 14 10.85 -10.34 10.59
C ARG A 14 9.46 -10.02 11.15
N VAL A 15 9.00 -8.78 11.03
CA VAL A 15 7.67 -8.36 11.51
C VAL A 15 6.55 -8.93 10.64
N ILE A 16 6.69 -8.83 9.31
CA ILE A 16 5.73 -9.35 8.34
C ILE A 16 5.79 -10.88 8.26
N GLY A 17 6.94 -11.49 8.57
CA GLY A 17 7.18 -12.93 8.60
C GLY A 17 7.58 -13.52 7.24
N ILE A 18 8.66 -14.32 7.25
CA ILE A 18 9.28 -14.91 6.05
C ILE A 18 8.32 -15.79 5.23
N THR A 19 7.43 -16.53 5.89
CA THR A 19 6.44 -17.39 5.20
C THR A 19 5.48 -16.59 4.33
N SER A 20 5.05 -15.41 4.79
CA SER A 20 4.16 -14.54 4.02
C SER A 20 4.90 -13.94 2.82
N LEU A 21 6.19 -13.61 2.96
CA LEU A 21 7.04 -13.19 1.85
C LEU A 21 7.19 -14.29 0.80
N ILE A 22 7.49 -15.52 1.22
CA ILE A 22 7.60 -16.67 0.31
C ILE A 22 6.27 -16.88 -0.42
N LYS A 23 5.14 -16.90 0.29
CA LYS A 23 3.82 -17.01 -0.33
C LYS A 23 3.55 -15.90 -1.35
N TYR A 24 3.90 -14.65 -1.03
CA TYR A 24 3.76 -13.52 -1.95
C TYR A 24 4.57 -13.72 -3.24
N LEU A 25 5.84 -14.12 -3.10
CA LEU A 25 6.72 -14.37 -4.25
C LEU A 25 6.20 -15.47 -5.18
N PHE A 26 5.49 -16.46 -4.64
CA PHE A 26 4.86 -17.53 -5.40
C PHE A 26 3.39 -17.26 -5.77
N GLY A 27 2.86 -16.06 -5.52
CA GLY A 27 1.46 -15.71 -5.83
C GLY A 27 0.41 -16.47 -4.99
N ARG A 28 0.80 -17.01 -3.84
CA ARG A 28 -0.03 -17.83 -2.94
C ARG A 28 -0.52 -17.09 -1.70
N LEU A 29 -0.17 -15.81 -1.54
CA LEU A 29 -0.62 -15.01 -0.40
C LEU A 29 -1.99 -14.41 -0.70
N SER A 30 -3.00 -14.74 0.12
CA SER A 30 -4.32 -14.12 0.00
C SER A 30 -4.43 -12.82 0.80
N ILE A 31 -5.39 -11.98 0.42
CA ILE A 31 -5.72 -10.74 1.13
C ILE A 31 -6.18 -11.05 2.56
N ASP A 32 -7.08 -12.02 2.74
CA ASP A 32 -7.57 -12.40 4.07
C ASP A 32 -6.44 -12.82 5.02
N GLU A 33 -5.45 -13.57 4.49
CA GLU A 33 -4.30 -14.00 5.29
C GLU A 33 -3.47 -12.81 5.78
N ILE A 34 -3.19 -11.85 4.90
CA ILE A 34 -2.38 -10.69 5.26
C ILE A 34 -3.15 -9.71 6.15
N GLU A 35 -4.46 -9.58 6.00
CA GLU A 35 -5.33 -8.76 6.86
C GLU A 35 -5.29 -9.22 8.32
N VAL A 36 -5.44 -10.53 8.56
CA VAL A 36 -5.35 -11.12 9.91
C VAL A 36 -3.99 -10.83 10.52
N LYS A 37 -2.92 -10.94 9.73
CA LYS A 37 -1.56 -10.68 10.19
C LYS A 37 -1.30 -9.21 10.46
N ALA A 38 -1.72 -8.33 9.54
CA ALA A 38 -1.61 -6.88 9.69
C ALA A 38 -2.35 -6.39 10.93
N SER A 39 -3.55 -6.91 11.19
CA SER A 39 -4.33 -6.57 12.37
C SER A 39 -3.61 -6.91 13.67
N LYS A 40 -2.87 -8.04 13.71
CA LYS A 40 -2.03 -8.42 14.86
C LYS A 40 -0.81 -7.52 15.02
N ILE A 41 -0.17 -7.11 13.93
CA ILE A 41 1.01 -6.25 13.93
C ILE A 41 0.65 -4.83 14.38
N ILE A 42 -0.43 -4.28 13.82
CA ILE A 42 -0.89 -2.90 14.03
C ILE A 42 -1.70 -2.77 15.33
N LYS A 43 -2.17 -3.89 15.89
CA LYS A 43 -3.07 -3.94 17.06
C LYS A 43 -4.37 -3.17 16.83
N ALA A 44 -4.84 -3.16 15.60
CA ALA A 44 -6.08 -2.53 15.17
C ALA A 44 -6.78 -3.44 14.17
N LYS A 45 -8.11 -3.30 14.03
CA LYS A 45 -8.85 -3.96 12.96
C LYS A 45 -8.63 -3.18 11.67
N GLY A 46 -8.20 -3.86 10.62
CA GLY A 46 -8.04 -3.28 9.29
C GLY A 46 -8.58 -4.23 8.23
N LYS A 47 -8.99 -3.69 7.09
CA LYS A 47 -9.43 -4.44 5.92
C LYS A 47 -8.89 -3.79 4.65
N ALA A 48 -8.52 -4.60 3.68
CA ALA A 48 -8.11 -4.15 2.36
C ALA A 48 -9.35 -3.74 1.56
N ILE A 49 -9.22 -2.65 0.81
CA ILE A 49 -10.24 -2.18 -0.13
C ILE A 49 -9.72 -2.50 -1.53
N VAL A 50 -10.38 -3.42 -2.22
CA VAL A 50 -10.09 -3.70 -3.63
C VAL A 50 -10.74 -2.59 -4.45
N TYR A 51 -9.92 -1.72 -5.04
CA TYR A 51 -10.35 -0.57 -5.81
C TYR A 51 -9.63 -0.54 -7.15
N SER A 52 -10.37 -0.31 -8.24
CA SER A 52 -9.84 -0.34 -9.60
C SER A 52 -9.42 1.02 -10.15
N GLY A 53 -9.75 2.11 -9.47
CA GLY A 53 -9.32 3.45 -9.87
C GLY A 53 -7.84 3.64 -9.54
N VAL A 54 -6.99 3.61 -10.56
CA VAL A 54 -5.53 3.78 -10.42
C VAL A 54 -5.18 5.13 -9.80
N GLU A 55 -6.04 6.13 -9.96
CA GLU A 55 -5.87 7.49 -9.44
C GLU A 55 -5.69 7.55 -7.93
N VAL A 56 -6.23 6.60 -7.16
CA VAL A 56 -6.09 6.58 -5.69
C VAL A 56 -4.65 6.31 -5.25
N GLY A 57 -3.86 5.67 -6.12
CA GLY A 57 -2.48 5.28 -5.84
C GLY A 57 -1.45 6.29 -6.35
N ILE A 58 -1.88 7.34 -7.04
CA ILE A 58 -0.98 8.36 -7.60
C ILE A 58 -0.73 9.44 -6.54
N ASP A 59 0.54 9.65 -6.20
CA ASP A 59 1.01 10.77 -5.37
C ASP A 59 1.76 11.79 -6.24
N VAL A 60 1.87 13.04 -5.77
CA VAL A 60 2.51 14.14 -6.50
C VAL A 60 3.94 14.35 -5.98
N ASP A 61 4.87 13.52 -6.46
CA ASP A 61 6.27 13.56 -6.04
C ASP A 61 7.19 14.34 -7.01
N LYS A 62 6.82 14.38 -8.30
CA LYS A 62 7.63 14.98 -9.38
C LYS A 62 6.84 16.05 -10.12
N LYS A 63 7.58 16.92 -10.82
CA LYS A 63 7.00 17.99 -11.67
C LYS A 63 6.04 17.46 -12.74
N VAL A 64 6.28 16.27 -13.28
CA VAL A 64 5.39 15.66 -14.28
C VAL A 64 4.05 15.26 -13.68
N ASP A 65 4.03 14.85 -12.40
CA ASP A 65 2.80 14.46 -11.70
C ASP A 65 1.91 15.69 -11.46
N LEU A 66 2.52 16.86 -11.24
CA LEU A 66 1.79 18.13 -11.10
C LEU A 66 1.00 18.47 -12.36
N VAL A 67 1.59 18.29 -13.55
CA VAL A 67 0.91 18.55 -14.83
C VAL A 67 -0.33 17.68 -14.99
N LEU A 68 -0.23 16.40 -14.59
CA LEU A 68 -1.37 15.47 -14.62
C LEU A 68 -2.49 15.93 -13.67
N VAL A 69 -2.15 16.31 -12.44
CA VAL A 69 -3.15 16.74 -11.45
C VAL A 69 -3.82 18.05 -11.85
N GLU A 70 -3.07 19.01 -12.39
CA GLU A 70 -3.61 20.28 -12.89
C GLU A 70 -4.64 20.06 -14.02
N ASP A 71 -4.34 19.19 -14.99
CA ASP A 71 -5.28 18.82 -16.06
C ASP A 71 -6.56 18.19 -15.49
N VAL A 72 -6.44 17.23 -14.57
CA VAL A 72 -7.59 16.59 -13.93
C VAL A 72 -8.45 17.60 -13.16
N LEU A 73 -7.84 18.53 -12.44
CA LEU A 73 -8.54 19.57 -11.68
C LEU A 73 -9.19 20.62 -12.58
N CYS A 74 -8.56 20.96 -13.70
CA CYS A 74 -9.11 21.89 -14.69
C CYS A 74 -10.38 21.32 -15.32
N ARG A 75 -10.31 20.09 -15.85
CA ARG A 75 -11.48 19.38 -16.43
C ARG A 75 -12.62 19.21 -15.43
N ARG A 76 -12.31 19.13 -14.14
CA ARG A 76 -13.31 19.06 -13.07
C ARG A 76 -14.05 20.37 -12.83
N ARG A 77 -13.43 21.54 -13.06
CA ARG A 77 -14.09 22.85 -12.90
C ARG A 77 -15.02 23.20 -14.06
N GLU A 78 -14.76 22.63 -15.23
CA GLU A 78 -15.56 22.84 -16.44
C GLU A 78 -16.84 21.98 -16.48
N ARG A 79 -17.02 21.07 -15.51
CA ARG A 79 -18.22 20.25 -15.31
C ARG A 79 -19.08 20.83 -14.18
#